data_AF-A0A9D4TET9-F1
#
_entry.id   AF-A0A9D4TET9-F1
#
_cell.length_a   1.000
_cell.length_b   1.000
_cell.length_c   1.000
_cell.angle_alpha   90.00
_cell.angle_beta   90.00
_cell.angle_gamma   90.00
#
_symmetry.space_group_name_H-M   'P 1'
#
loop_
_entity.id
_entity.type
_entity.pdbx_description
1 polymer ?
#
loop_
_entity_poly.entity_id
_entity_poly.type
_entity_poly.pdbx_seq_one_letter_code
_entity_poly.pdbx_strand_id
1 'polypeptide(L)'
;MVTLDVSVPSPRSLEKARLFFGEDAAAAAHEEKEDYRRDSIVQLVKARGGWLAVFFVGLMLAALVVEAFESMLREHVELSFMLPLIIGHGGNTGSQSNATIIRSLALGHIKPADWLTVVWKECVAGTWMGGALGLVILGFSYIWSGMSAQVGLVVAISLPIVSCWANLLGGLFPLLSVQMGLNPAVTSAPLMTTCVDSTGLLIYFLVAKVVMGI
;
A
#
# COMPACT_ATOMS: atom_id res chain seq x y z
N MET A 1 -1.75 12.97 24.03
CA MET A 1 -1.13 14.14 23.38
C MET A 1 0.35 13.86 23.27
N VAL A 2 0.77 13.18 22.20
CA VAL A 2 2.19 12.88 21.91
C VAL A 2 2.69 14.03 21.06
N THR A 3 3.51 14.90 21.64
CA THR A 3 4.24 15.93 20.90
C THR A 3 5.27 15.24 20.03
N LEU A 4 5.06 15.21 18.71
CA LEU A 4 6.13 14.92 17.76
C LEU A 4 7.16 16.05 17.93
N ASP A 5 8.26 15.72 18.60
CA ASP A 5 9.43 16.59 18.69
C ASP A 5 10.03 16.71 17.28
N VAL A 6 9.63 17.76 16.56
CA VAL A 6 10.27 18.19 15.31
C VAL A 6 11.58 18.90 15.70
N SER A 7 12.48 18.16 16.35
CA SER A 7 13.80 18.68 16.68
C SER A 7 14.57 18.91 15.38
N VAL A 8 15.18 20.09 15.28
CA VAL A 8 16.09 20.44 14.20
C VAL A 8 17.16 19.34 14.12
N PRO A 9 17.46 18.78 12.92
CA PRO A 9 18.45 17.73 12.78
C PRO A 9 19.77 18.18 13.40
N SER A 10 20.31 17.39 14.33
CA SER A 10 21.58 17.72 14.97
C SER A 10 22.69 17.93 13.91
N PRO A 11 23.70 18.78 14.16
CA PRO A 11 24.77 19.04 13.20
C PRO A 11 25.45 17.77 12.66
N ARG A 12 25.52 16.70 13.47
CA ARG A 12 26.06 15.38 13.08
C ARG A 12 25.21 14.65 12.04
N SER A 13 23.90 14.85 12.04
CA SER A 13 23.00 14.24 11.06
C SER A 13 23.09 14.91 9.68
N LEU A 14 23.34 16.22 9.67
CA LEU A 14 23.62 16.98 8.44
C LEU A 14 24.99 16.60 7.86
N GLU A 15 25.98 16.36 8.70
CA GLU A 15 27.30 15.88 8.28
C GLU A 15 27.24 14.49 7.64
N LYS A 16 26.45 13.57 8.20
CA LYS A 16 26.18 12.27 7.55
C LYS A 16 25.44 12.42 6.21
N ALA A 17 24.41 13.27 6.15
CA ALA A 17 23.69 13.52 4.90
C ALA A 17 24.61 14.11 3.82
N ARG A 18 25.51 15.04 4.17
CA ARG A 18 26.56 15.57 3.28
C ARG A 18 27.52 14.48 2.79
N LEU A 19 27.92 13.57 3.70
CA LEU A 19 28.83 12.47 3.39
C LEU A 19 28.23 11.45 2.40
N PHE A 20 26.92 11.22 2.45
CA PHE A 20 26.23 10.23 1.63
C PHE A 20 25.61 10.79 0.34
N PHE A 21 25.19 12.06 0.33
CA PHE A 21 24.40 12.64 -0.76
C PHE A 21 25.06 13.84 -1.47
N GLY A 22 26.22 14.32 -1.00
CA GLY A 22 26.95 15.46 -1.59
C GLY A 22 26.52 16.83 -1.04
N GLU A 23 27.37 17.86 -1.22
CA GLU A 23 27.10 19.23 -0.74
C GLU A 23 25.83 19.82 -1.36
N ASP A 24 25.55 19.51 -2.62
CA ASP A 24 24.35 19.96 -3.34
C ASP A 24 23.05 19.38 -2.75
N ALA A 25 23.08 18.15 -2.22
CA ALA A 25 21.92 17.55 -1.57
C ALA A 25 21.66 18.13 -0.18
N ALA A 26 22.70 18.56 0.53
CA ALA A 26 22.57 19.25 1.80
C ALA A 26 22.16 20.72 1.64
N ALA A 27 22.55 21.36 0.54
CA ALA A 27 22.06 22.68 0.13
C ALA A 27 20.58 22.61 -0.30
N ALA A 28 20.19 21.59 -1.08
CA ALA A 28 18.79 21.33 -1.43
C ALA A 28 17.91 21.05 -0.20
N ALA A 29 18.45 20.37 0.83
CA ALA A 29 17.77 20.19 2.11
C ALA A 29 17.58 21.49 2.91
N HIS A 30 18.33 22.54 2.57
CA HIS A 30 18.25 23.87 3.18
C HIS A 30 17.35 24.84 2.40
N GLU A 31 17.09 24.59 1.11
CA GLU A 31 16.49 25.57 0.20
C GLU A 31 15.04 25.27 -0.22
N GLU A 32 14.47 24.11 0.12
CA GLU A 32 13.04 23.86 -0.12
C GLU A 32 12.34 23.25 1.10
N LYS A 33 12.30 24.02 2.20
CA LYS A 33 11.15 23.90 3.11
C LYS A 33 10.05 24.77 2.52
N GLU A 34 9.18 24.16 1.72
CA GLU A 34 7.80 24.63 1.57
C GLU A 34 7.27 24.87 3.00
N ASP A 35 7.27 26.12 3.46
CA ASP A 35 6.67 26.49 4.74
C ASP A 35 5.18 26.37 4.50
N TYR A 36 4.60 25.22 4.86
CA TYR A 36 3.18 24.91 4.72
C TYR A 36 2.26 26.05 5.21
N ARG A 37 2.73 26.88 6.17
CA ARG A 37 1.99 28.05 6.67
C ARG A 37 1.99 29.25 5.72
N ARG A 38 2.97 29.33 4.81
CA ARG A 38 3.12 30.37 3.78
C ARG A 38 2.53 29.96 2.44
N ASP A 39 2.38 28.66 2.19
CA ASP A 39 1.77 28.16 0.97
C ASP A 39 0.32 28.63 0.87
N SER A 40 -0.02 29.28 -0.24
CA SER A 40 -1.40 29.58 -0.58
C SER A 40 -2.17 28.30 -0.88
N ILE A 41 -3.49 28.32 -0.66
CA ILE A 41 -4.38 27.18 -0.98
C ILE A 41 -4.20 26.72 -2.44
N VAL A 42 -3.99 27.65 -3.37
CA VAL A 42 -3.80 27.35 -4.79
C VAL A 42 -2.48 26.62 -5.04
N GLN A 43 -1.40 26.98 -4.35
CA GLN A 43 -0.12 26.26 -4.43
C GLN A 43 -0.29 24.83 -3.91
N LEU A 44 -0.97 24.66 -2.77
CA LEU A 44 -1.25 23.34 -2.20
C LEU A 44 -2.09 22.46 -3.15
N VAL A 45 -3.11 23.04 -3.78
CA VAL A 45 -3.95 22.35 -4.77
C VAL A 45 -3.14 21.96 -6.01
N LYS A 46 -2.25 22.82 -6.51
CA LYS A 46 -1.41 22.48 -7.67
C LYS A 46 -0.40 21.38 -7.35
N ALA A 47 0.24 21.45 -6.18
CA ALA A 47 1.21 20.46 -5.72
C ALA A 47 0.59 19.06 -5.58
N ARG A 48 -0.64 18.98 -5.07
CA ARG A 48 -1.35 17.70 -4.87
C ARG A 48 -2.19 17.27 -6.06
N GLY A 49 -2.77 18.22 -6.78
CA GLY A 49 -3.77 17.98 -7.83
C GLY A 49 -3.23 17.16 -8.99
N GLY A 50 -1.98 17.42 -9.42
CA GLY A 50 -1.33 16.60 -10.44
C GLY A 50 -1.19 15.14 -10.01
N TRP A 51 -0.85 14.90 -8.74
CA TRP A 51 -0.72 13.56 -8.20
C TRP A 51 -2.08 12.87 -7.98
N LEU A 52 -3.09 13.62 -7.54
CA LEU A 52 -4.47 13.14 -7.43
C LEU A 52 -5.06 12.74 -8.79
N ALA A 53 -4.67 13.43 -9.87
CA ALA A 53 -5.09 13.05 -11.23
C ALA A 53 -4.51 11.69 -11.66
N VAL A 54 -3.26 11.38 -11.26
CA VAL A 54 -2.68 10.05 -11.49
C VAL A 54 -3.43 8.99 -10.68
N PHE A 55 -3.76 9.27 -9.42
CA PHE A 55 -4.57 8.37 -8.60
C PHE A 55 -5.96 8.10 -9.17
N PHE A 56 -6.57 9.11 -9.77
CA PHE A 56 -7.87 8.94 -10.42
C PHE A 56 -7.82 7.84 -11.49
N VAL A 57 -6.74 7.77 -12.28
CA VAL A 57 -6.57 6.69 -13.27
C VAL A 57 -6.55 5.32 -12.58
N GLY A 58 -5.85 5.21 -11.45
CA GLY A 58 -5.83 4.01 -10.62
C GLY A 58 -7.20 3.57 -10.14
N LEU A 59 -8.00 4.53 -9.64
CA LEU A 59 -9.37 4.29 -9.21
C LEU A 59 -10.25 3.84 -10.37
N MET A 60 -10.06 4.38 -11.57
CA MET A 60 -10.78 3.92 -12.76
C MET A 60 -10.42 2.48 -13.13
N LEU A 61 -9.15 2.06 -12.99
CA LEU A 61 -8.77 0.67 -13.20
C LEU A 61 -9.48 -0.28 -12.22
N ALA A 62 -9.58 0.11 -10.95
CA ALA A 62 -10.34 -0.67 -9.96
C ALA A 62 -11.83 -0.75 -10.32
N ALA A 63 -12.42 0.34 -10.81
CA ALA A 63 -13.82 0.35 -11.29
C ALA A 63 -14.03 -0.59 -12.48
N LEU A 64 -13.09 -0.60 -13.45
CA LEU A 64 -13.14 -1.53 -14.60
C LEU A 64 -13.04 -3.00 -14.17
N VAL A 65 -12.28 -3.31 -13.12
CA VAL A 65 -12.25 -4.65 -12.54
C VAL A 65 -13.62 -5.02 -11.98
N VAL A 66 -14.26 -4.14 -11.20
CA VAL A 66 -15.60 -4.39 -10.66
C VAL A 66 -16.63 -4.57 -11.78
N GLU A 67 -16.57 -3.73 -12.82
CA GLU A 67 -17.44 -3.84 -14.01
C GLU A 67 -17.27 -5.19 -14.72
N ALA A 68 -16.04 -5.68 -14.86
CA ALA A 68 -15.76 -6.97 -15.49
C ALA A 68 -16.40 -8.18 -14.74
N PHE A 69 -16.73 -8.02 -13.46
CA PHE A 69 -17.39 -9.03 -12.63
C PHE A 69 -18.83 -8.65 -12.24
N GLU A 70 -19.48 -7.72 -12.97
CA GLU A 70 -20.82 -7.23 -12.64
C GLU A 70 -21.86 -8.37 -12.58
N SER A 71 -21.83 -9.33 -13.50
CA SER A 71 -22.76 -10.46 -13.51
C SER A 71 -22.68 -11.29 -12.23
N MET A 72 -21.46 -11.55 -11.76
CA MET A 72 -21.21 -12.26 -10.50
C MET A 72 -21.76 -11.47 -9.31
N LEU A 73 -21.60 -10.15 -9.30
CA LEU A 73 -22.14 -9.28 -8.24
C LEU A 73 -23.67 -9.21 -8.23
N ARG A 74 -24.33 -9.34 -9.39
CA ARG A 74 -25.80 -9.41 -9.45
C ARG A 74 -26.33 -10.70 -8.84
N GLU A 75 -25.63 -11.82 -9.02
CA GLU A 75 -25.99 -13.11 -8.44
C GLU A 75 -25.61 -13.20 -6.95
N HIS A 76 -24.46 -12.62 -6.58
CA HIS A 76 -23.89 -12.66 -5.23
C HIS A 76 -23.61 -11.26 -4.70
N VAL A 77 -24.68 -10.51 -4.39
CA VAL A 77 -24.59 -9.11 -3.93
C VAL A 77 -23.72 -8.96 -2.68
N GLU A 78 -23.69 -9.97 -1.82
CA GLU A 78 -22.86 -10.03 -0.60
C GLU A 78 -21.34 -9.93 -0.86
N LEU A 79 -20.86 -10.29 -2.06
CA LEU A 79 -19.46 -10.06 -2.44
C LEU A 79 -19.13 -8.56 -2.45
N SER A 80 -20.10 -7.71 -2.80
CA SER A 80 -19.90 -6.25 -2.85
C SER A 80 -19.63 -5.65 -1.47
N PHE A 81 -20.16 -6.26 -0.40
CA PHE A 81 -19.96 -5.79 0.97
C PHE A 81 -18.51 -5.92 1.42
N MET A 82 -17.75 -6.83 0.78
CA MET A 82 -16.38 -7.14 1.13
C MET A 82 -15.36 -6.31 0.33
N LEU A 83 -15.77 -5.58 -0.72
CA LEU A 83 -14.84 -4.77 -1.52
C LEU A 83 -14.07 -3.75 -0.67
N PRO A 84 -14.71 -2.98 0.25
CA PRO A 84 -13.98 -2.06 1.12
C PRO A 84 -12.99 -2.76 2.04
N LEU A 85 -13.31 -3.98 2.47
CA LEU A 85 -12.44 -4.79 3.32
C LEU A 85 -11.20 -5.26 2.55
N ILE A 86 -11.36 -5.77 1.33
CA ILE A 86 -10.25 -6.24 0.50
C ILE A 86 -9.30 -5.08 0.17
N ILE A 87 -9.84 -3.97 -0.34
CA ILE A 87 -9.08 -2.77 -0.71
C ILE A 87 -8.41 -2.18 0.54
N GLY A 88 -9.19 -1.96 1.60
CA GLY A 88 -8.70 -1.34 2.83
C GLY A 88 -7.63 -2.18 3.53
N HIS A 89 -7.78 -3.50 3.58
CA HIS A 89 -6.78 -4.38 4.17
C HIS A 89 -5.49 -4.40 3.34
N GLY A 90 -5.61 -4.58 2.01
CA GLY A 90 -4.47 -4.58 1.10
C GLY A 90 -3.67 -3.28 1.16
N GLY A 91 -4.33 -2.13 1.05
CA GLY A 91 -3.68 -0.82 1.15
C GLY A 91 -2.97 -0.61 2.48
N ASN A 92 -3.57 -1.02 3.61
CA ASN A 92 -2.99 -0.85 4.94
C ASN A 92 -1.76 -1.74 5.17
N THR A 93 -1.85 -3.04 4.83
CA THR A 93 -0.72 -3.96 5.02
C THR A 93 0.45 -3.62 4.09
N GLY A 94 0.17 -3.27 2.83
CA GLY A 94 1.18 -2.80 1.89
C GLY A 94 1.82 -1.48 2.31
N SER A 95 1.04 -0.54 2.87
CA SER A 95 1.58 0.73 3.40
C SER A 95 2.46 0.53 4.62
N GLN A 96 2.12 -0.42 5.49
CA GLN A 96 2.93 -0.78 6.64
C GLN A 96 4.28 -1.41 6.23
N SER A 97 4.24 -2.33 5.25
CA SER A 97 5.43 -2.92 4.65
C SER A 97 6.32 -1.83 4.04
N ASN A 98 5.73 -0.96 3.23
CA ASN A 98 6.41 0.16 2.59
C ASN A 98 7.11 1.10 3.58
N ALA A 99 6.40 1.56 4.60
CA ALA A 99 6.98 2.40 5.65
C ALA A 99 8.17 1.72 6.35
N THR A 100 8.07 0.41 6.59
CA THR A 100 9.12 -0.39 7.23
C THR A 100 10.37 -0.49 6.34
N ILE A 101 10.20 -0.69 5.03
CA ILE A 101 11.31 -0.77 4.07
C ILE A 101 11.95 0.59 3.84
N ILE A 102 11.17 1.67 3.68
CA ILE A 102 11.71 3.04 3.60
C ILE A 102 12.57 3.34 4.84
N ARG A 103 12.05 3.04 6.03
CA ARG A 103 12.79 3.26 7.28
C ARG A 103 14.08 2.45 7.32
N SER A 104 14.03 1.19 6.91
CA SER A 104 15.20 0.30 6.91
C SER A 104 16.28 0.76 5.91
N LEU A 105 15.86 1.27 4.74
CA LEU A 105 16.74 1.91 3.77
C LEU A 105 17.38 3.19 4.34
N ALA A 106 16.59 4.06 4.97
CA ALA A 106 17.08 5.31 5.56
C ALA A 106 18.06 5.07 6.72
N LEU A 107 17.88 3.99 7.48
CA LEU A 107 18.79 3.58 8.55
C LEU A 107 20.02 2.80 8.05
N GLY A 108 20.09 2.48 6.75
CA GLY A 108 21.16 1.67 6.17
C GLY A 108 21.17 0.20 6.61
N HIS A 109 20.07 -0.29 7.17
CA HIS A 109 19.94 -1.69 7.60
C HIS A 109 19.76 -2.66 6.43
N ILE A 110 19.25 -2.17 5.30
CA ILE A 110 19.09 -2.92 4.05
C ILE A 110 19.53 -2.07 2.87
N LYS A 111 19.90 -2.72 1.77
CA LYS A 111 20.22 -2.10 0.47
C LYS A 111 19.23 -2.58 -0.60
N PRO A 112 19.08 -1.88 -1.73
CA PRO A 112 18.25 -2.37 -2.85
C PRO A 112 18.64 -3.76 -3.36
N ALA A 113 19.90 -4.18 -3.20
CA ALA A 113 20.37 -5.52 -3.53
C ALA A 113 19.76 -6.63 -2.66
N ASP A 114 19.25 -6.31 -1.46
CA ASP A 114 18.66 -7.26 -0.52
C ASP A 114 17.19 -7.60 -0.83
N TRP A 115 16.72 -7.26 -2.04
CA TRP A 115 15.32 -7.35 -2.45
C TRP A 115 14.71 -8.74 -2.26
N LEU A 116 15.46 -9.82 -2.52
CA LEU A 116 14.98 -11.19 -2.33
C LEU A 116 14.61 -11.47 -0.87
N THR A 117 15.47 -11.04 0.07
CA THR A 117 15.26 -11.21 1.50
C THR A 117 14.06 -10.39 1.98
N VAL A 118 13.92 -9.17 1.45
CA VAL A 118 12.77 -8.29 1.73
C VAL A 118 11.48 -8.95 1.25
N VAL A 119 11.41 -9.32 -0.03
CA VAL A 119 10.23 -9.96 -0.64
C VAL A 119 9.82 -11.21 0.13
N TRP A 120 10.78 -12.09 0.44
CA TRP A 120 10.49 -13.32 1.17
C TRP A 120 9.86 -13.04 2.55
N LYS A 121 10.48 -12.16 3.34
CA LYS A 121 9.99 -11.82 4.68
C LYS A 121 8.61 -11.17 4.63
N GLU A 122 8.41 -10.24 3.70
CA GLU A 122 7.18 -9.48 3.56
C GLU A 122 6.02 -10.35 3.04
N CYS A 123 6.28 -11.26 2.09
CA CYS A 123 5.29 -12.23 1.60
C CYS A 123 4.84 -13.19 2.70
N VAL A 124 5.79 -13.74 3.46
CA VAL A 124 5.48 -14.65 4.58
C VAL A 124 4.67 -13.92 5.65
N ALA A 125 5.12 -12.74 6.08
CA ALA A 125 4.40 -11.93 7.05
C ALA A 125 2.99 -11.56 6.57
N GLY A 126 2.86 -11.12 5.32
CA GLY A 126 1.59 -10.76 4.70
C GLY A 126 0.62 -11.94 4.65
N THR A 127 1.09 -13.12 4.25
CA THR A 127 0.28 -14.34 4.21
C THR A 127 -0.27 -14.69 5.59
N TRP A 128 0.56 -14.62 6.64
CA TRP A 128 0.11 -14.90 8.02
C TRP A 128 -0.91 -13.88 8.52
N MET A 129 -0.68 -12.58 8.29
CA MET A 129 -1.61 -11.52 8.70
C MET A 129 -2.95 -11.62 7.96
N GLY A 130 -2.92 -11.84 6.65
CA GLY A 130 -4.12 -12.04 5.82
C GLY A 130 -4.87 -13.32 6.20
N GLY A 131 -4.16 -14.42 6.44
CA GLY A 131 -4.77 -15.68 6.89
C GLY A 131 -5.44 -15.56 8.26
N ALA A 132 -4.80 -14.89 9.22
CA ALA A 132 -5.39 -14.64 10.53
C ALA A 132 -6.69 -13.84 10.42
N LEU A 133 -6.71 -12.76 9.63
CA LEU A 133 -7.93 -11.99 9.38
C LEU A 133 -8.98 -12.80 8.62
N GLY A 134 -8.56 -13.60 7.63
CA GLY A 134 -9.43 -14.49 6.87
C GLY A 134 -10.19 -15.48 7.73
N LEU A 135 -9.52 -16.10 8.71
CA LEU A 135 -10.17 -16.99 9.67
C LEU A 135 -11.20 -16.26 10.54
N VAL A 136 -10.91 -15.02 10.94
CA VAL A 136 -11.86 -14.18 11.69
C VAL A 136 -13.10 -13.90 10.85
N ILE A 137 -12.94 -13.52 9.58
CA ILE A 137 -14.07 -13.23 8.68
C ILE A 137 -14.87 -14.50 8.37
N LEU A 138 -14.21 -15.64 8.19
CA LEU A 138 -14.90 -16.93 8.04
C LEU A 138 -15.77 -17.23 9.25
N GLY A 139 -15.22 -17.09 10.47
CA GLY A 139 -16.00 -17.25 11.70
C GLY A 139 -17.18 -16.28 11.78
N PHE A 140 -16.96 -15.02 11.40
CA PHE A 140 -18.01 -13.99 11.37
C PHE A 140 -19.14 -14.33 10.38
N SER A 141 -18.84 -14.96 9.25
CA SER A 141 -19.84 -15.38 8.25
C SER A 141 -20.86 -16.40 8.77
N TYR A 142 -20.52 -17.17 9.80
CA TYR A 142 -21.47 -18.10 10.42
C TYR A 142 -22.42 -17.42 11.42
N ILE A 143 -22.10 -16.19 11.84
CA ILE A 143 -22.88 -15.44 12.85
C ILE A 143 -23.70 -14.35 12.17
N TRP A 144 -23.16 -13.74 11.12
CA TRP A 144 -23.82 -12.64 10.42
C TRP A 144 -24.71 -13.15 9.28
N SER A 145 -26.02 -12.89 9.39
CA SER A 145 -27.00 -13.33 8.37
C SER A 145 -26.91 -12.60 7.03
N GLY A 146 -26.14 -11.51 6.94
CA GLY A 146 -25.96 -10.73 5.72
C GLY A 146 -24.88 -11.26 4.77
N MET A 147 -24.22 -12.37 5.11
CA MET A 147 -23.18 -12.99 4.30
C MET A 147 -23.24 -14.50 4.43
N SER A 148 -23.25 -15.20 3.30
CA SER A 148 -23.17 -16.66 3.26
C SER A 148 -21.81 -17.16 3.71
N ALA A 149 -21.79 -18.39 4.24
CA ALA A 149 -20.54 -19.09 4.55
C ALA A 149 -19.65 -19.30 3.31
N GLN A 150 -20.26 -19.37 2.12
CA GLN A 150 -19.52 -19.51 0.87
C GLN A 150 -18.72 -18.23 0.57
N VAL A 151 -19.32 -17.04 0.74
CA VAL A 151 -18.58 -15.77 0.62
C VAL A 151 -17.58 -15.59 1.76
N GLY A 152 -17.92 -16.02 2.98
CA GLY A 152 -16.95 -16.08 4.08
C GLY A 152 -15.69 -16.87 3.71
N LEU A 153 -15.85 -18.02 3.05
CA LEU A 153 -14.75 -18.84 2.56
C LEU A 153 -13.95 -18.15 1.44
N VAL A 154 -14.64 -17.50 0.49
CA VAL A 154 -13.99 -16.70 -0.56
C VAL A 154 -13.09 -15.64 0.06
N VAL A 155 -13.59 -14.86 1.03
CA VAL A 155 -12.79 -13.82 1.70
C VAL A 155 -11.62 -14.42 2.48
N ALA A 156 -11.86 -15.55 3.18
CA ALA A 156 -10.83 -16.21 3.97
C ALA A 156 -9.65 -16.73 3.15
N ILE A 157 -9.91 -17.18 1.92
CA ILE A 157 -8.87 -17.61 0.97
C ILE A 157 -8.23 -16.39 0.30
N SER A 158 -9.03 -15.38 -0.06
CA SER A 158 -8.55 -14.20 -0.77
C SER A 158 -7.59 -13.36 0.06
N LEU A 159 -7.88 -13.14 1.34
CA LEU A 159 -7.09 -12.28 2.21
C LEU A 159 -5.60 -12.66 2.29
N PRO A 160 -5.20 -13.90 2.61
CA PRO A 160 -3.78 -14.26 2.61
C PRO A 160 -3.07 -13.97 1.27
N ILE A 161 -3.77 -14.16 0.14
CA ILE A 161 -3.21 -13.91 -1.20
C ILE A 161 -3.07 -12.40 -1.43
N VAL A 162 -4.11 -11.63 -1.14
CA VAL A 162 -4.12 -10.16 -1.27
C VAL A 162 -3.07 -9.53 -0.37
N SER A 163 -2.95 -9.99 0.89
CA SER A 163 -1.97 -9.46 1.84
C SER A 163 -0.54 -9.83 1.47
N CYS A 164 -0.31 -11.04 0.97
CA CYS A 164 0.98 -11.44 0.42
C CYS A 164 1.37 -10.53 -0.76
N TRP A 165 0.45 -10.33 -1.70
CA TRP A 165 0.65 -9.47 -2.87
C TRP A 165 0.89 -8.01 -2.48
N ALA A 166 0.08 -7.46 -1.57
CA ALA A 166 0.23 -6.10 -1.09
C ALA A 166 1.56 -5.87 -0.36
N ASN A 167 2.01 -6.82 0.45
CA ASN A 167 3.31 -6.75 1.12
C ASN A 167 4.48 -6.92 0.14
N LEU A 168 4.33 -7.77 -0.88
CA LEU A 168 5.32 -7.90 -1.95
C LEU A 168 5.53 -6.55 -2.65
N LEU A 169 4.43 -5.89 -3.04
CA LEU A 169 4.49 -4.57 -3.66
C LEU A 169 5.02 -3.51 -2.67
N GLY A 170 4.51 -3.52 -1.43
CA GLY A 170 4.95 -2.64 -0.35
C GLY A 170 6.45 -2.71 -0.09
N GLY A 171 7.04 -3.90 -0.17
CA GLY A 171 8.47 -4.09 -0.01
C GLY A 171 9.30 -3.76 -1.26
N LEU A 172 8.79 -4.03 -2.45
CA LEU A 172 9.51 -3.82 -3.71
C LEU A 172 9.53 -2.37 -4.16
N PHE A 173 8.40 -1.66 -4.10
CA PHE A 173 8.30 -0.30 -4.64
C PHE A 173 9.33 0.68 -4.04
N PRO A 174 9.64 0.67 -2.73
CA PRO A 174 10.70 1.49 -2.17
C PRO A 174 12.08 1.20 -2.75
N LEU A 175 12.40 -0.09 -2.96
CA LEU A 175 13.68 -0.52 -3.52
C LEU A 175 13.80 -0.09 -4.98
N LEU A 176 12.72 -0.24 -5.75
CA LEU A 176 12.63 0.21 -7.14
C LEU A 176 12.76 1.73 -7.25
N SER A 177 12.07 2.49 -6.39
CA SER A 177 12.18 3.96 -6.36
C SER A 177 13.63 4.40 -6.16
N VAL A 178 14.34 3.79 -5.20
CA VAL A 178 15.76 4.11 -4.97
C VAL A 178 16.63 3.73 -6.17
N GLN A 179 16.39 2.57 -6.80
CA GLN A 179 17.13 2.16 -8.01
C GLN A 179 16.91 3.11 -9.20
N MET A 180 15.72 3.70 -9.31
CA MET A 180 15.37 4.67 -10.34
C MET A 180 15.82 6.11 -10.00
N GLY A 181 16.47 6.33 -8.85
CA GLY A 181 16.86 7.66 -8.39
C GLY A 181 15.69 8.54 -7.92
N LEU A 182 14.53 7.94 -7.64
CA LEU A 182 13.34 8.62 -7.15
C LEU A 182 13.31 8.64 -5.62
N ASN A 183 12.64 9.64 -5.04
CA ASN A 183 12.38 9.65 -3.61
C ASN A 183 11.31 8.60 -3.25
N PRO A 184 11.65 7.50 -2.53
CA PRO A 184 10.69 6.45 -2.20
C PRO A 184 9.57 6.96 -1.29
N ALA A 185 9.83 7.92 -0.41
CA ALA A 185 8.82 8.43 0.53
C ALA A 185 7.64 9.14 -0.15
N VAL A 186 7.86 9.67 -1.36
CA VAL A 186 6.84 10.38 -2.14
C VAL A 186 6.18 9.46 -3.17
N THR A 187 6.94 8.53 -3.75
CA THR A 187 6.50 7.78 -4.94
C THR A 187 5.94 6.39 -4.63
N SER A 188 6.49 5.67 -3.65
CA SER A 188 6.22 4.24 -3.50
C SER A 188 4.82 3.93 -2.97
N ALA A 189 4.35 4.64 -1.93
CA ALA A 189 3.06 4.37 -1.29
C ALA A 189 1.87 4.61 -2.24
N PRO A 190 1.83 5.76 -2.94
CA PRO A 190 0.87 5.99 -4.00
C PRO A 190 0.76 4.88 -5.06
N LEU A 191 1.89 4.54 -5.69
CA LEU A 191 1.92 3.58 -6.79
C LEU A 191 1.51 2.19 -6.31
N MET A 192 2.03 1.80 -5.15
CA MET A 192 1.69 0.54 -4.51
C MET A 192 0.19 0.44 -4.23
N THR A 193 -0.45 1.45 -3.63
CA THR A 193 -1.88 1.36 -3.30
C THR A 193 -2.74 1.25 -4.55
N THR A 194 -2.42 2.01 -5.61
CA THR A 194 -3.16 1.94 -6.88
C THR A 194 -3.08 0.55 -7.52
N CYS A 195 -1.89 -0.06 -7.50
CA CYS A 195 -1.73 -1.44 -7.96
C CYS A 195 -2.55 -2.40 -7.09
N VAL A 196 -2.46 -2.29 -5.77
CA VAL A 196 -3.17 -3.18 -4.82
C VAL A 196 -4.69 -3.05 -4.94
N ASP A 197 -5.24 -1.85 -5.14
CA ASP A 197 -6.68 -1.64 -5.24
C ASP A 197 -7.28 -2.42 -6.42
N SER A 198 -6.67 -2.29 -7.60
CA SER A 198 -7.13 -2.97 -8.82
C SER A 198 -6.81 -4.48 -8.82
N THR A 199 -5.57 -4.85 -8.50
CA THR A 199 -5.14 -6.26 -8.52
C THR A 199 -5.70 -7.05 -7.35
N GLY A 200 -5.91 -6.43 -6.19
CA GLY A 200 -6.52 -7.05 -5.02
C GLY A 200 -7.99 -7.42 -5.27
N LEU A 201 -8.74 -6.53 -5.92
CA LEU A 201 -10.09 -6.85 -6.39
C LEU A 201 -10.08 -7.97 -7.44
N LEU A 202 -9.14 -7.94 -8.38
CA LEU A 202 -9.00 -9.00 -9.38
C LEU A 202 -8.73 -10.36 -8.71
N ILE A 203 -7.80 -10.42 -7.76
CA ILE A 203 -7.51 -11.63 -6.97
C ILE A 203 -8.78 -12.11 -6.26
N TYR A 204 -9.49 -11.21 -5.58
CA TYR A 204 -10.72 -11.53 -4.86
C TYR A 204 -11.79 -12.16 -5.77
N PHE A 205 -12.07 -11.54 -6.92
CA PHE A 205 -13.07 -12.06 -7.84
C PHE A 205 -12.62 -13.36 -8.53
N LEU A 206 -11.34 -13.53 -8.83
CA LEU A 206 -10.82 -14.79 -9.37
C LEU A 206 -10.94 -15.93 -8.34
N VAL A 207 -10.66 -15.65 -7.07
CA VAL A 207 -10.88 -16.62 -5.99
C VAL A 207 -12.38 -16.93 -5.85
N ALA A 208 -13.24 -15.92 -5.90
CA ALA A 208 -14.69 -16.10 -5.87
C ALA A 208 -15.15 -17.05 -7.00
N LYS A 209 -14.66 -16.82 -8.22
CA LYS A 209 -14.92 -17.64 -9.39
C LYS A 209 -14.56 -19.12 -9.15
N VAL A 210 -13.36 -19.38 -8.66
CA VAL A 210 -12.86 -20.74 -8.40
C VAL A 210 -13.64 -21.43 -7.27
N VAL A 211 -13.88 -20.71 -6.16
CA VAL A 211 -14.54 -21.27 -4.97
C VAL A 211 -16.04 -21.49 -5.20
N MET A 212 -16.69 -20.63 -5.97
CA MET A 212 -18.12 -20.71 -6.27
C MET A 212 -18.43 -21.57 -7.50
N GLY A 213 -17.42 -21.89 -8.31
CA GLY A 213 -17.57 -22.75 -9.50
C GLY A 213 -18.33 -22.08 -10.64
N ILE A 214 -18.13 -20.77 -10.80
CA ILE A 214 -18.79 -19.90 -11.80
C ILE A 214 -17.80 -19.34 -12.84
#